data_AF-A0A8S2ZXX8-F1
#
_entry.id   AF-A0A8S2ZXX8-F1
#
_cell.length_a   1.000
_cell.length_b   1.000
_cell.length_c   1.000
_cell.angle_alpha   90.00
_cell.angle_beta   90.00
_cell.angle_gamma   90.00
#
_symmetry.space_group_name_H-M   'P 1'
#
loop_
_entity.id
_entity.type
_entity.pdbx_description
1 polymer ?
#
loop_
_entity_poly.entity_id
_entity_poly.type
_entity_poly.pdbx_seq_one_letter_code
_entity_poly.pdbx_strand_id
1 'polypeptide(L)' 'GDEVMFVHADEIIARIMAQSGRQSGLAVILSSLLSFRDDEIYFKLERALFGRTFHEALFSYEKCS' A
#
# COMPACT_ATOMS: atom_id res chain seq x y z
N GLY A 1 -17.92 -7.04 -9.60
CA GLY A 1 -18.66 -7.67 -8.50
C GLY A 1 -19.17 -6.56 -7.64
N ASP A 2 -20.49 -6.43 -7.52
CA ASP A 2 -21.16 -5.41 -6.71
C ASP A 2 -21.11 -5.78 -5.22
N GLU A 3 -19.91 -5.78 -4.65
CA GLU A 3 -19.75 -5.87 -3.20
C GLU A 3 -19.40 -4.49 -2.65
N VAL A 4 -20.25 -4.00 -1.74
CA VAL A 4 -20.02 -2.72 -1.06
C VAL A 4 -18.96 -2.92 0.01
N MET A 5 -17.86 -2.19 -0.11
CA MET A 5 -16.84 -2.12 0.93
C MET A 5 -17.09 -0.89 1.80
N PHE A 6 -17.42 -1.09 3.07
CA PHE A 6 -17.52 -0.01 4.04
C PHE A 6 -16.15 0.37 4.56
N VAL A 7 -15.81 1.64 4.41
CA VAL A 7 -14.56 2.20 4.93
C VAL A 7 -14.89 3.06 6.15
N HIS A 8 -14.54 2.60 7.35
CA HIS A 8 -14.62 3.39 8.57
C HIS A 8 -13.38 4.30 8.67
N ALA A 9 -13.49 5.52 8.14
CA ALA A 9 -12.40 6.48 8.10
C ALA A 9 -11.78 6.73 9.49
N ASP A 10 -12.61 6.82 10.53
CA ASP A 10 -12.16 7.08 11.90
C ASP A 10 -11.22 6.00 12.44
N GLU A 11 -11.47 4.73 12.10
CA GLU A 11 -10.61 3.61 12.52
C GLU A 11 -9.25 3.69 11.83
N ILE A 12 -9.23 4.00 10.54
CA ILE A 12 -8.00 4.16 9.76
C ILE A 12 -7.18 5.32 10.30
N ILE A 13 -7.82 6.47 10.55
CA ILE A 13 -7.19 7.67 11.10
C ILE A 13 -6.61 7.38 12.50
N ALA A 14 -7.36 6.69 13.37
CA ALA A 14 -6.89 6.30 14.69
C ALA A 14 -5.64 5.42 14.64
N ARG A 15 -5.60 4.45 13.71
CA ARG A 15 -4.43 3.57 13.51
C ARG A 15 -3.22 4.35 12.98
N ILE A 16 -3.41 5.27 12.04
CA ILE A 16 -2.33 6.13 11.53
C ILE A 16 -1.75 6.97 12.67
N MET A 17 -2.60 7.60 13.50
CA MET A 17 -2.15 8.38 14.65
C MET A 17 -1.36 7.54 15.65
N ALA A 18 -1.87 6.36 16.01
CA ALA A 18 -1.21 5.45 16.94
C ALA A 18 0.16 4.96 16.43
N GLN A 19 0.28 4.67 15.12
CA GLN A 19 1.54 4.25 14.51
C GLN A 19 2.54 5.41 14.39
N SER A 20 2.06 6.59 14.01
CA SER A 20 2.89 7.79 13.87
C SER A 20 3.47 8.28 15.19
N GLY A 21 2.74 8.09 16.30
CA GLY A 21 3.25 8.37 17.64
C GLY A 21 4.43 7.48 18.06
N ARG A 22 4.60 6.31 17.44
CA ARG A 22 5.69 5.35 17.73
C ARG A 22 6.90 5.51 16.80
N GLN A 23 6.70 6.14 15.65
CA GLN A 23 7.75 6.35 14.66
C GLN A 23 7.58 7.72 14.00
N SER A 24 8.45 8.66 14.37
CA SER A 24 8.48 9.99 13.76
C SER A 24 8.63 9.87 12.24
N GLY A 25 7.83 10.65 11.50
CA GLY A 25 7.85 10.67 10.03
C GLY A 25 6.92 9.66 9.34
N LEU A 26 6.39 8.65 10.04
CA LEU A 26 5.51 7.65 9.43
C LEU A 26 4.16 8.23 8.97
N ALA A 27 3.65 9.26 9.66
CA ALA A 27 2.42 9.97 9.28
C ALA A 27 2.49 10.54 7.86
N VAL A 28 3.65 11.10 7.48
CA VAL A 28 3.85 11.75 6.18
C VAL A 28 3.82 10.71 5.07
N ILE A 29 4.48 9.57 5.27
CA ILE A 29 4.50 8.47 4.29
C ILE A 29 3.11 7.86 4.12
N LEU A 30 2.42 7.57 5.23
CA LEU A 30 1.06 7.01 5.18
C LEU A 30 0.06 7.97 4.54
N SER A 31 0.17 9.27 4.83
CA SER A 31 -0.67 10.29 4.20
C SER A 31 -0.40 10.39 2.69
N SER A 32 0.87 10.33 2.27
CA SER A 32 1.23 10.35 0.84
C SER A 32 0.59 9.18 0.09
N LEU A 33 0.76 7.95 0.59
CA LEU A 33 0.19 6.74 -0.03
C LEU A 33 -1.34 6.76 -0.08
N LEU A 34 -2.00 7.34 0.93
CA LEU A 34 -3.46 7.44 0.98
C LEU A 34 -4.03 8.61 0.18
N SER A 35 -3.19 9.58 -0.18
CA SER A 35 -3.62 10.79 -0.90
C SER A 35 -3.79 10.61 -2.41
N PHE A 36 -3.58 9.38 -2.93
CA PHE A 36 -3.59 9.07 -4.38
C PHE A 36 -2.72 10.05 -5.18
N ARG A 37 -1.62 10.48 -4.57
CA ARG A 37 -0.67 11.43 -5.15
C ARG A 37 0.67 10.72 -5.27
N ASP A 38 1.25 10.82 -6.45
CA ASP A 38 2.52 10.21 -6.82
C ASP A 38 2.44 8.67 -6.78
N ASP A 39 2.85 8.03 -5.69
CA ASP A 39 2.95 6.58 -5.57
C ASP A 39 1.70 5.93 -4.93
N GLU A 40 1.20 4.86 -5.54
CA GLU A 40 0.02 4.12 -5.10
C GLU A 40 0.25 2.61 -5.04
N ILE A 41 -0.64 1.89 -4.34
CA ILE A 41 -0.60 0.43 -4.25
C ILE A 41 -1.54 -0.17 -5.30
N TYR A 42 -0.97 -0.88 -6.26
CA TYR A 42 -1.70 -1.56 -7.32
C TYR A 42 -1.70 -3.09 -7.16
N PHE A 43 -2.83 -3.70 -7.52
CA PHE A 43 -2.94 -5.16 -7.63
C PHE A 43 -3.08 -5.56 -9.10
N LYS A 44 -2.18 -6.41 -9.57
CA LYS A 44 -2.18 -6.94 -10.93
C LYS A 44 -1.90 -8.44 -10.90
N LEU A 45 -2.63 -9.19 -11.71
CA LEU A 45 -2.28 -10.57 -12.00
C LEU A 45 -1.05 -10.59 -12.92
N GLU A 46 0.12 -10.89 -12.36
CA GLU A 46 1.36 -10.99 -13.14
C GLU A 46 1.75 -12.46 -13.38
N ARG A 47 1.39 -12.97 -14.56
CA ARG A 47 1.63 -14.38 -14.93
C ARG A 47 3.11 -14.69 -15.12
N ALA A 48 3.93 -13.71 -15.49
CA ALA A 48 5.36 -13.91 -15.71
C ALA A 48 6.12 -14.30 -14.42
N LEU A 49 5.52 -14.07 -13.25
CA LEU A 49 6.09 -14.36 -11.94
C LEU A 49 5.61 -15.69 -11.33
N PHE A 50 4.75 -16.44 -12.03
CA PHE A 50 4.24 -17.70 -11.50
C PHE A 50 5.36 -18.72 -11.29
N GLY A 51 5.33 -19.40 -10.15
CA GLY A 51 6.36 -20.37 -9.76
C GLY A 51 7.67 -19.76 -9.25
N ARG A 52 7.83 -18.44 -9.28
CA ARG A 52 8.97 -17.74 -8.66
C ARG A 52 8.77 -17.54 -7.17
N THR A 53 9.87 -17.42 -6.45
CA THR A 53 9.85 -17.02 -5.04
C THR A 53 9.53 -15.53 -4.91
N PHE A 54 9.03 -15.12 -3.74
CA PHE A 54 8.81 -13.70 -3.45
C PHE A 54 10.10 -12.87 -3.56
N HIS A 55 11.24 -13.44 -3.17
CA HIS A 55 12.54 -12.77 -3.28
C HIS A 55 12.89 -12.43 -4.73
N GLU A 56 12.69 -13.35 -5.66
CA GLU A 56 12.95 -13.11 -7.09
C GLU A 56 11.94 -12.11 -7.68
N ALA A 57 10.68 -12.18 -7.26
CA ALA A 57 9.64 -11.26 -7.69
C ALA A 57 9.93 -9.81 -7.26
N LEU A 58 10.51 -9.59 -6.07
CA LEU A 58 10.82 -8.27 -5.52
C LEU A 58 11.74 -7.45 -6.43
N PHE A 59 12.67 -8.10 -7.12
CA PHE A 59 13.63 -7.44 -8.03
C PHE A 59 13.22 -7.50 -9.50
N SER A 60 12.00 -7.96 -9.80
CA SER A 60 11.54 -8.13 -11.18
C SER A 60 10.98 -6.86 -11.83
N TYR A 61 10.86 -5.75 -11.08
CA TYR A 61 10.38 -4.47 -11.59
C TYR A 61 11.48 -3.40 -11.42
N GLU A 62 12.02 -2.92 -12.54
CA GLU A 62 13.09 -1.91 -12.54
C GLU A 62 12.58 -0.47 -12.27
N LYS A 63 11.28 -0.23 -12.51
CA LYS A 63 10.63 1.06 -12.28
C LYS A 63 9.28 0.83 -11.63
N CYS A 64 8.98 1.58 -10.57
CA CYS A 64 7.59 1.85 -10.19
C CYS A 64 7.01 2.75 -11.28
N SER A 65 5.85 2.35 -11.82
CA SER A 65 5.02 3.16 -12.70
C SER A 65 3.70 3.45 -12.03
#